data_AF-A0A6P0XIE3-F1
#
_entry.id   AF-A0A6P0XIE3-F1
#
_cell.length_a   1.000
_cell.length_b   1.000
_cell.length_c   1.000
_cell.angle_alpha   90.00
_cell.angle_beta   90.00
_cell.angle_gamma   90.00
#
_symmetry.space_group_name_H-M   'P 1'
#
loop_
_entity.id
_entity.type
_entity.pdbx_description
1 polymer ?
#
loop_
_entity_poly.entity_id
_entity_poly.type
_entity_poly.pdbx_seq_one_letter_code
_entity_poly.pdbx_strand_id
1 'polypeptide(L)'
;MIISQPTINYTCPNCENVGLSVFYDVESVPIHSCLMSSTKEKALEFSRGDVKLGFCDNCGFITNLEFDSKWSAYAPNYEDQQSFSP
;
A
#
# COMPACT_ATOMS: atom_id res chain seq x y z
N MET A 1 9.30 -8.54 21.62
CA MET A 1 10.42 -7.63 21.29
C MET A 1 9.77 -6.46 20.57
N ILE A 2 9.52 -5.35 21.26
CA ILE A 2 8.84 -4.18 20.68
C ILE A 2 9.94 -3.32 20.09
N ILE A 3 10.02 -3.30 18.76
CA ILE A 3 10.93 -2.41 18.04
C ILE A 3 10.42 -1.00 18.26
N SER A 4 11.17 -0.20 19.01
CA SER A 4 10.91 1.23 19.21
C SER A 4 11.11 1.98 17.90
N GLN A 5 10.06 2.07 17.09
CA GLN A 5 10.04 2.96 15.93
C GLN A 5 10.02 4.42 16.41
N PRO A 6 10.74 5.33 15.74
CA PRO A 6 10.67 6.77 16.02
C PRO A 6 9.20 7.22 15.96
N THR A 7 8.80 8.11 16.87
CA THR A 7 7.44 8.65 16.95
C THR A 7 7.18 9.59 15.78
N ILE A 8 7.01 9.02 14.58
CA ILE A 8 6.45 9.74 13.44
C ILE A 8 4.97 9.87 13.73
N ASN A 9 4.57 11.08 14.12
CA ASN A 9 3.17 11.42 14.33
C ASN A 9 2.52 11.63 12.96
N TYR A 10 2.00 10.55 12.40
CA TYR A 10 1.23 10.61 11.17
C TYR A 10 -0.09 11.35 11.41
N THR A 11 -0.49 12.19 10.45
CA THR A 11 -1.77 12.91 10.46
C THR A 11 -2.78 12.16 9.61
N CYS A 12 -4.01 11.99 10.12
CA CYS A 12 -5.09 11.35 9.40
C CYS A 12 -5.48 12.21 8.19
N PRO A 13 -5.39 11.69 6.95
CA PRO A 13 -5.77 12.46 5.77
C PRO A 13 -7.29 12.68 5.67
N ASN A 14 -8.10 11.97 6.47
CA ASN A 14 -9.54 12.07 6.45
C ASN A 14 -10.09 13.09 7.47
N CYS A 15 -9.55 13.14 8.69
CA CYS A 15 -10.07 13.99 9.77
C CYS A 15 -9.00 14.88 10.44
N GLU A 16 -7.77 14.88 9.93
CA GLU A 16 -6.64 15.69 10.39
C GLU A 16 -6.18 15.41 11.83
N ASN A 17 -6.76 14.42 12.51
CA ASN A 17 -6.26 13.99 13.82
C ASN A 17 -4.84 13.44 13.71
N VAL A 18 -3.98 13.85 14.63
CA VAL A 18 -2.58 13.42 14.70
C VAL A 18 -2.47 12.13 15.51
N GLY A 19 -1.52 11.27 15.15
CA GLY A 19 -1.19 10.06 15.89
C GLY A 19 -1.93 8.83 15.39
N LEU A 20 -1.87 8.54 14.09
CA LEU A 20 -2.30 7.22 13.63
C LEU A 20 -1.45 6.11 14.26
N SER A 21 -2.11 5.03 14.65
CA SER A 21 -1.50 3.81 15.18
C SER A 21 -1.12 2.88 14.02
N VAL A 22 0.16 2.59 13.85
CA VAL A 22 0.62 1.60 12.84
C VAL A 22 0.29 0.19 13.33
N PHE A 23 -0.38 -0.61 12.49
CA PHE A 23 -0.76 -1.98 12.84
C PHE A 23 -0.35 -3.03 11.80
N TYR A 24 0.11 -2.61 10.63
CA TYR A 24 0.55 -3.49 9.55
C TYR A 24 1.75 -2.86 8.83
N ASP A 25 2.79 -3.64 8.62
CA ASP A 25 4.04 -3.21 7.99
C ASP A 25 4.61 -4.39 7.18
N VAL A 26 4.70 -4.22 5.85
CA VAL A 26 5.26 -5.21 4.93
C VAL A 26 6.10 -4.50 3.89
N GLU A 27 7.35 -4.92 3.78
CA GLU A 27 8.31 -4.36 2.83
C GLU A 27 8.23 -5.05 1.47
N SER A 28 8.69 -4.36 0.42
CA SER A 28 8.95 -4.95 -0.90
C SER A 28 7.73 -5.63 -1.54
N VAL A 29 6.57 -4.99 -1.49
CA VAL A 29 5.33 -5.46 -2.12
C VAL A 29 5.25 -4.97 -3.57
N PRO A 30 4.88 -5.82 -4.55
CA PRO A 30 4.63 -5.35 -5.91
C PRO A 30 3.60 -4.21 -5.95
N ILE A 31 3.95 -3.12 -6.62
CA ILE A 31 3.11 -1.90 -6.64
C ILE A 31 1.77 -2.14 -7.36
N HIS A 32 1.72 -3.15 -8.24
CA HIS A 32 0.53 -3.57 -8.95
C HIS A 32 0.37 -5.09 -8.88
N SER A 33 -0.85 -5.57 -8.63
CA SER A 33 -1.14 -7.00 -8.48
C SER A 33 -1.64 -7.67 -9.78
N CYS A 34 -2.24 -6.91 -10.69
CA CYS A 34 -2.94 -7.45 -11.88
C CYS A 34 -2.25 -7.11 -13.20
N LEU A 35 -0.96 -6.78 -13.16
CA LEU A 35 -0.21 -6.41 -14.35
C LEU A 35 0.50 -7.64 -14.92
N MET A 36 0.02 -8.10 -16.07
CA MET A 36 0.58 -9.25 -16.78
C MET A 36 1.98 -8.92 -17.30
N SER A 37 2.99 -9.60 -16.77
CA SER A 37 4.38 -9.53 -17.25
C SER A 37 4.61 -10.57 -18.35
N SER A 38 5.15 -10.14 -19.50
CA SER A 38 5.37 -11.02 -20.66
C SER A 38 6.63 -11.89 -20.56
N THR A 39 7.54 -11.59 -19.62
CA THR A 39 8.75 -12.39 -19.38
C THR A 39 9.03 -12.52 -17.89
N LYS A 40 9.79 -13.57 -17.53
CA LYS A 40 10.22 -13.83 -16.15
C LYS A 40 11.09 -12.68 -15.61
N GLU A 41 11.99 -12.16 -16.43
CA GLU A 41 12.92 -11.10 -16.06
C GLU A 41 12.16 -9.84 -15.66
N LYS A 42 11.16 -9.44 -16.48
CA LYS A 42 10.29 -8.31 -16.19
C LYS A 42 9.47 -8.50 -14.91
N ALA A 43 9.02 -9.72 -14.63
CA ALA A 43 8.29 -10.03 -13.40
C ALA A 43 9.20 -9.92 -12.15
N LEU A 44 10.47 -10.33 -12.26
CA LEU A 44 11.42 -10.28 -11.14
C LEU A 44 11.89 -8.85 -10.84
N GLU A 45 12.08 -8.05 -11.89
CA GLU A 45 12.50 -6.63 -11.84
C GLU A 45 11.35 -5.65 -11.57
N PHE A 46 10.12 -6.17 -11.40
CA PHE A 46 8.95 -5.33 -11.24
C PHE A 46 9.06 -4.41 -10.02
N SER A 47 8.58 -3.17 -10.17
CA SER A 47 8.64 -2.15 -9.12
C SER A 47 7.91 -2.62 -7.86
N ARG A 48 8.59 -2.46 -6.72
CA ARG A 48 8.09 -2.77 -5.39
C ARG A 48 8.10 -1.51 -4.53
N GLY A 49 7.17 -1.45 -3.58
CA GLY A 49 7.11 -0.43 -2.55
C GLY A 49 6.68 -1.06 -1.23
N ASP A 50 6.85 -0.31 -0.15
CA ASP A 50 6.44 -0.77 1.17
C ASP A 50 4.96 -0.46 1.41
N VAL A 51 4.31 -1.28 2.23
CA VAL A 51 2.91 -1.08 2.64
C VAL A 51 2.88 -0.97 4.15
N LYS A 52 2.53 0.23 4.63
CA LYS A 52 2.39 0.50 6.05
C LYS A 52 1.01 1.05 6.35
N LEU A 53 0.18 0.33 7.09
CA LEU A 53 -1.18 0.77 7.40
C LEU A 53 -1.25 1.42 8.78
N GLY A 54 -1.79 2.63 8.81
CA GLY A 54 -2.13 3.36 10.03
C GLY A 54 -3.63 3.38 10.26
N PHE A 55 -4.04 3.21 11.52
CA PHE A 55 -5.42 3.33 11.97
C PHE A 55 -5.62 4.64 12.74
N CYS A 56 -6.71 5.35 12.45
CA CYS A 56 -7.08 6.56 13.17
C CYS A 56 -8.13 6.26 14.24
N ASP A 57 -7.74 6.31 15.52
CA ASP A 57 -8.65 6.09 16.65
C ASP A 57 -9.77 7.15 16.77
N ASN A 58 -9.64 8.31 16.11
CA ASN A 58 -10.65 9.37 16.14
C ASN A 58 -11.82 9.16 15.16
N CYS A 59 -11.54 8.67 13.94
CA CYS A 59 -12.55 8.54 12.89
C CYS A 59 -12.67 7.14 12.27
N GLY A 60 -11.84 6.18 12.69
CA GLY A 60 -11.82 4.81 12.19
C GLY A 60 -11.17 4.64 10.82
N PHE A 61 -10.61 5.69 10.22
CA PHE A 61 -9.97 5.60 8.90
C PHE A 61 -8.68 4.78 8.94
N ILE A 62 -8.49 3.92 7.94
CA ILE A 62 -7.26 3.18 7.69
C ILE A 62 -6.62 3.75 6.42
N THR A 63 -5.34 4.09 6.49
CA THR A 63 -4.59 4.65 5.35
C THR A 63 -3.23 3.96 5.19
N ASN A 64 -2.77 3.84 3.94
CA ASN A 64 -1.38 3.50 3.67
C ASN A 64 -0.51 4.75 3.86
N LEU A 65 0.45 4.67 4.78
CA LEU A 65 1.37 5.75 5.14
C LEU A 65 2.50 5.92 4.13
N GLU A 66 2.77 4.88 3.32
CA GLU A 66 3.76 4.88 2.23
C GLU A 66 3.08 5.06 0.85
N PHE A 67 1.85 5.58 0.83
CA PHE A 67 1.13 5.82 -0.43
C PHE A 67 1.83 6.89 -1.28
N ASP A 68 2.13 6.55 -2.53
CA ASP A 68 2.66 7.48 -3.54
C ASP A 68 1.71 7.54 -4.74
N SER A 69 1.11 8.71 -4.96
CA SER A 69 0.12 8.94 -6.00
C SER A 69 0.65 8.74 -7.41
N LYS A 70 1.97 8.75 -7.64
CA LYS A 70 2.53 8.48 -8.98
C LYS A 70 2.22 7.08 -9.49
N TRP A 71 1.93 6.14 -8.58
CA TRP A 71 1.58 4.76 -8.90
C TRP A 71 0.08 4.51 -9.03
N SER A 72 -0.75 5.56 -8.87
CA SER A 72 -2.21 5.43 -8.94
C SER A 72 -2.77 5.24 -10.36
N ALA A 73 -1.94 5.39 -11.39
CA ALA A 73 -2.35 5.22 -12.78
C ALA A 73 -2.59 3.74 -13.10
N TYR A 74 -3.80 3.42 -13.58
CA TYR A 74 -4.09 2.11 -14.15
C TYR A 74 -3.30 1.94 -15.44
N ALA A 75 -2.45 0.91 -15.49
CA ALA A 75 -1.73 0.57 -16.70
C ALA A 75 -2.70 -0.02 -17.75
N PRO A 76 -2.44 0.16 -19.06
CA PRO A 76 -3.29 -0.38 -20.12
C PRO A 76 -3.44 -1.91 -20.12
N ASN A 77 -2.52 -2.62 -19.47
CA ASN A 77 -2.47 -4.09 -19.35
C ASN A 77 -2.86 -4.58 -17.96
N TYR A 78 -3.65 -3.79 -17.24
CA TYR A 78 -4.29 -4.19 -15.98
C TYR A 78 -5.42 -5.17 -16.29
N GLU A 79 -5.30 -6.41 -15.82
CA GLU A 79 -6.24 -7.50 -16.07
C GLU A 79 -6.94 -7.88 -14.76
N ASP A 80 -8.10 -7.28 -14.49
CA ASP A 80 -8.92 -7.54 -13.30
C ASP A 80 -10.15 -8.40 -13.59
N GLN A 81 -10.25 -9.00 -14.78
CA GLN A 81 -11.39 -9.84 -15.15
C GLN A 81 -11.60 -10.97 -14.14
N GLN A 82 -12.71 -10.89 -13.40
CA GLN A 82 -13.21 -11.92 -12.50
C GLN A 82 -14.16 -12.89 -13.24
N SER A 83 -13.97 -13.08 -14.55
CA SER A 83 -14.89 -13.83 -15.43
C SER A 83 -15.12 -15.30 -15.04
N PHE A 84 -14.37 -15.81 -14.06
CA PHE A 84 -14.46 -17.18 -13.54
C PHE A 84 -14.62 -17.25 -12.01
N SER A 85 -14.87 -16.11 -11.35
CA SER A 85 -15.23 -16.08 -9.93
C SER A 85 -16.73 -16.40 -9.76
N PRO A 86 -17.13 -17.31 -8.84
CA PRO A 86 -18.54 -17.69 -8.62
C PRO A 86 -19.46 -16.56 -8.19
#